data_AF-A0A7J4FUN9-F1
#
_entry.id   AF-A0A7J4FUN9-F1
#
_cell.length_a   1.000
_cell.length_b   1.000
_cell.length_c   1.000
_cell.angle_alpha   90.00
_cell.angle_beta   90.00
_cell.angle_gamma   90.00
#
_symmetry.space_group_name_H-M   'P 1'
#
loop_
_entity.id
_entity.type
_entity.pdbx_description
1 polymer ?
#
loop_
_entity_poly.entity_id
_entity_poly.type
_entity_poly.pdbx_seq_one_letter_code
_entity_poly.pdbx_strand_id
1 'polypeptide(L)'
;MVRAIDLLTAITVLSLLATPALGDDALKRELVEQVSEMKPPVLARYQELDLMHKQILITLQTLPENQITPTTRKWVNLAAGQGGILQKFDEINDLASKGNPQSHETALTKATTLKSDINTLEGYEQAKENFITIYPKMALIHLFTDQGVYFEELAENENNTRLSIDYYKQALIAYREAEDLTKTTYVDLKVKELGSEYRFDMEIANESLYLGEANFERTMRGLNNSTSLISVVAGILSARTSERELTTVYEIYVKHGDEQASRIDEMLVTVGDAHTELVDIFLIYAAVFGALFIVILVVALSRLFRWTHAVEDTVLGNEVIG
;
A
#
# COMPACT_ATOMS: atom_id res chain seq x y z
N MET A 1 -48.74 -4.09 77.59
CA MET A 1 -47.59 -3.42 76.95
C MET A 1 -46.84 -4.31 75.97
N VAL A 2 -46.55 -5.58 76.30
CA VAL A 2 -45.77 -6.50 75.44
C VAL A 2 -46.39 -6.72 74.05
N ARG A 3 -47.72 -6.94 73.96
CA ARG A 3 -48.42 -7.12 72.66
C ARG A 3 -48.43 -5.91 71.72
N ALA A 4 -48.24 -4.69 72.25
CA ALA A 4 -48.21 -3.48 71.43
C ALA A 4 -46.84 -3.25 70.79
N ILE A 5 -45.78 -3.71 71.46
CA ILE A 5 -44.39 -3.61 70.97
C ILE A 5 -44.17 -4.61 69.84
N ASP A 6 -44.69 -5.84 69.98
CA ASP A 6 -44.59 -6.88 68.94
C ASP A 6 -45.37 -6.54 67.66
N LEU A 7 -46.48 -5.80 67.78
CA LEU A 7 -47.25 -5.35 66.62
C LEU A 7 -46.51 -4.22 65.87
N LEU A 8 -45.84 -3.33 66.61
CA LEU A 8 -45.11 -2.20 66.04
C LEU A 8 -43.83 -2.66 65.32
N THR A 9 -43.14 -3.67 65.86
CA THR A 9 -41.98 -4.31 65.21
C THR A 9 -42.38 -5.14 64.00
N ALA A 10 -43.52 -5.84 64.04
CA ALA A 10 -44.03 -6.56 62.87
C ALA A 10 -44.44 -5.61 61.73
N ILE A 11 -45.07 -4.47 62.05
CA ILE A 11 -45.47 -3.47 61.03
C ILE A 11 -44.25 -2.75 60.44
N THR A 12 -43.22 -2.46 61.24
CA THR A 12 -41.96 -1.86 60.73
C THR A 12 -41.16 -2.82 59.86
N VAL A 13 -41.11 -4.12 60.20
CA VAL A 13 -40.47 -5.14 59.34
C VAL A 13 -41.27 -5.38 58.06
N LEU A 14 -42.61 -5.39 58.12
CA LEU A 14 -43.44 -5.49 56.90
C LEU A 14 -43.35 -4.24 56.01
N SER A 15 -43.16 -3.03 56.57
CA SER A 15 -43.00 -1.81 55.77
C SER A 15 -41.58 -1.62 55.22
N LEU A 16 -40.56 -2.27 55.81
CA LEU A 16 -39.24 -2.44 55.20
C LEU A 16 -39.23 -3.48 54.06
N LEU A 17 -40.12 -4.47 54.11
CA LEU A 17 -40.29 -5.51 53.07
C LEU A 17 -41.32 -5.14 51.99
N ALA A 18 -42.19 -4.16 52.25
CA ALA A 18 -43.21 -3.64 51.34
C ALA A 18 -42.83 -2.26 50.79
N THR A 19 -41.54 -2.03 50.51
CA THR A 19 -41.21 -1.02 49.51
C THR A 19 -41.81 -1.52 48.18
N PRO A 20 -42.71 -0.75 47.53
CA PRO A 20 -43.04 -1.06 46.14
C PRO A 20 -41.74 -1.03 45.35
N ALA A 21 -41.65 -1.88 44.32
CA ALA A 21 -40.58 -1.93 43.33
C ALA A 21 -40.48 -0.62 42.50
N LEU A 22 -40.31 0.52 43.17
CA LEU A 22 -40.09 1.85 42.59
C LEU A 22 -38.78 1.93 41.78
N GLY A 23 -37.91 0.92 41.89
CA GLY A 23 -36.67 0.81 41.12
C GLY A 23 -36.83 0.21 39.72
N ASP A 24 -37.81 -0.68 39.50
CA ASP A 24 -37.93 -1.43 38.24
C ASP A 24 -38.61 -0.61 37.13
N ASP A 25 -39.66 0.16 37.48
CA ASP A 25 -40.32 1.10 36.55
C ASP A 25 -39.40 2.28 36.18
N ALA A 26 -38.64 2.79 37.15
CA ALA A 26 -37.68 3.87 36.92
C ALA A 26 -36.56 3.42 35.96
N LEU A 27 -36.02 2.22 36.14
CA LEU A 27 -35.01 1.64 35.26
C LEU A 27 -35.55 1.39 33.85
N LYS A 28 -36.76 0.84 33.73
CA LYS A 28 -37.43 0.65 32.44
C LYS A 28 -37.55 1.97 31.68
N ARG A 29 -38.07 3.00 32.36
CA ARG A 29 -38.24 4.34 31.78
C ARG A 29 -36.92 4.95 31.36
N GLU A 30 -35.90 4.89 32.21
CA GLU A 30 -34.53 5.36 31.92
C GLU A 30 -33.98 4.73 30.64
N LEU A 31 -34.06 3.39 30.53
CA LEU A 31 -33.54 2.67 29.36
C LEU A 31 -34.32 2.98 28.08
N VAL A 32 -35.65 3.08 28.16
CA VAL A 32 -36.49 3.42 27.00
C VAL A 32 -36.21 4.84 26.53
N GLU A 33 -36.08 5.81 27.45
CA GLU A 33 -35.76 7.20 27.15
C GLU A 33 -34.39 7.31 26.48
N GLN A 34 -33.36 6.71 27.09
CA GLN A 34 -32.00 6.66 26.53
C GLN A 34 -31.97 6.14 25.10
N VAL A 35 -32.61 4.99 24.84
CA VAL A 35 -32.62 4.40 23.50
C VAL A 35 -33.45 5.25 22.54
N SER A 36 -34.58 5.80 22.96
CA SER A 36 -35.45 6.62 22.10
C SER A 36 -34.78 7.91 21.62
N GLU A 37 -33.92 8.50 22.46
CA GLU A 37 -33.13 9.68 22.13
C GLU A 37 -31.94 9.37 21.22
N MET A 38 -31.46 8.11 21.22
CA MET A 38 -30.34 7.67 20.40
C MET A 38 -30.73 7.61 18.91
N LYS A 39 -30.38 8.66 18.16
CA LYS A 39 -30.67 8.80 16.72
C LYS A 39 -29.41 9.12 15.92
N PRO A 40 -28.36 8.27 15.95
CA PRO A 40 -27.16 8.53 15.17
C PRO A 40 -27.49 8.50 13.67
N PRO A 41 -26.83 9.34 12.85
CA PRO A 41 -27.01 9.37 11.39
C PRO A 41 -26.91 7.98 10.73
N VAL A 42 -26.06 7.10 11.26
CA VAL A 42 -25.87 5.73 10.74
C VAL A 42 -27.15 4.88 10.65
N LEU A 43 -28.18 5.16 11.46
CA LEU A 43 -29.47 4.45 11.38
C LEU A 43 -30.17 4.67 10.03
N ALA A 44 -30.00 5.85 9.42
CA ALA A 44 -30.58 6.15 8.12
C ALA A 44 -29.82 5.47 6.96
N ARG A 45 -28.58 5.04 7.18
CA ARG A 45 -27.72 4.43 6.17
C ARG A 45 -27.77 2.91 6.19
N TYR A 46 -27.76 2.30 7.38
CA TYR A 46 -27.80 0.85 7.56
C TYR A 46 -29.14 0.43 8.16
N GLN A 47 -29.99 -0.18 7.34
CA GLN A 47 -31.32 -0.64 7.73
C GLN A 47 -31.25 -1.60 8.92
N GLU A 48 -30.21 -2.43 8.99
CA GLU A 48 -29.99 -3.39 10.07
C GLU A 48 -29.84 -2.67 11.42
N LEU A 49 -29.13 -1.54 11.46
CA LEU A 49 -28.93 -0.79 12.70
C LEU A 49 -30.22 -0.07 13.14
N ASP A 50 -31.03 0.40 12.20
CA ASP A 50 -32.38 0.91 12.50
C ASP A 50 -33.31 -0.21 13.04
N LEU A 51 -33.23 -1.41 12.46
CA LEU A 51 -33.95 -2.58 12.98
C LEU A 51 -33.46 -2.99 14.37
N MET A 52 -32.16 -2.95 14.62
CA MET A 52 -31.57 -3.16 15.94
C MET A 52 -32.14 -2.16 16.95
N HIS A 53 -32.11 -0.87 16.61
CA HIS A 53 -32.63 0.20 17.45
C HIS A 53 -34.12 0.00 17.81
N LYS A 54 -34.95 -0.30 16.82
CA LYS A 54 -36.37 -0.60 17.00
C LYS A 54 -36.59 -1.86 17.84
N GLN A 55 -35.81 -2.92 17.60
CA GLN A 55 -35.92 -4.17 18.35
C GLN A 55 -35.57 -3.99 19.82
N ILE A 56 -34.55 -3.18 20.15
CA ILE A 56 -34.22 -2.83 21.53
C ILE A 56 -35.42 -2.16 22.21
N LEU A 57 -36.03 -1.16 21.56
CA LEU A 57 -37.21 -0.46 22.09
C LEU A 57 -38.39 -1.40 22.30
N ILE A 58 -38.68 -2.27 21.33
CA ILE A 58 -39.75 -3.27 21.43
C ILE A 58 -39.49 -4.16 22.63
N THR A 59 -38.30 -4.76 22.74
CA THR A 59 -37.93 -5.66 23.83
C THR A 59 -38.07 -4.97 25.19
N LEU A 60 -37.57 -3.73 25.35
CA LEU A 60 -37.72 -2.98 26.60
C LEU A 60 -39.18 -2.68 26.94
N GLN A 61 -40.01 -2.33 25.96
CA GLN A 61 -41.42 -2.03 26.18
C GLN A 61 -42.24 -3.28 26.52
N THR A 62 -41.95 -4.41 25.88
CA THR A 62 -42.69 -5.68 26.06
C THR A 62 -42.28 -6.46 27.30
N LEU A 63 -41.05 -6.28 27.80
CA LEU A 63 -40.59 -6.99 28.99
C LEU A 63 -41.36 -6.49 30.24
N PRO A 64 -41.86 -7.42 31.08
CA PRO A 64 -42.34 -7.08 32.42
C PRO A 64 -41.26 -6.34 33.22
N GLU A 65 -41.67 -5.39 34.06
CA GLU A 65 -40.75 -4.57 34.87
C GLU A 65 -39.82 -5.41 35.73
N ASN A 66 -40.34 -6.49 36.33
CA ASN A 66 -39.56 -7.43 37.16
C ASN A 66 -38.52 -8.27 36.39
N GLN A 67 -38.50 -8.19 35.04
CA GLN A 67 -37.50 -8.82 34.19
C GLN A 67 -36.45 -7.83 33.67
N ILE A 68 -36.61 -6.54 33.96
CA ILE A 68 -35.62 -5.51 33.64
C ILE A 68 -34.65 -5.41 34.80
N THR A 69 -33.43 -5.86 34.55
CA THR A 69 -32.41 -6.03 35.58
C THR A 69 -31.19 -5.16 35.29
N PRO A 70 -30.22 -5.07 36.22
CA PRO A 70 -28.92 -4.45 35.93
C PRO A 70 -28.20 -5.11 34.74
N THR A 71 -28.45 -6.40 34.47
CA THR A 71 -27.94 -7.08 33.26
C THR A 71 -28.58 -6.51 32.00
N THR A 72 -29.88 -6.18 32.06
CA THR A 72 -30.59 -5.48 30.98
C THR A 72 -29.94 -4.14 30.65
N ARG A 73 -29.67 -3.33 31.69
CA ARG A 73 -28.94 -2.06 31.54
C ARG A 73 -27.58 -2.24 30.86
N LYS A 74 -26.80 -3.26 31.25
CA LYS A 74 -25.47 -3.50 30.67
C LYS A 74 -25.52 -3.75 29.16
N TRP A 75 -26.39 -4.65 28.71
CA TRP A 75 -26.47 -4.97 27.27
C TRP A 75 -27.09 -3.82 26.48
N VAL A 76 -28.08 -3.10 27.03
CA VAL A 76 -28.66 -1.90 26.39
C VAL A 76 -27.59 -0.82 26.23
N ASN A 77 -26.77 -0.58 27.26
CA ASN A 77 -25.69 0.41 27.18
C ASN A 77 -24.61 0.01 26.18
N LEU A 78 -24.27 -1.29 26.09
CA LEU A 78 -23.36 -1.80 25.08
C LEU A 78 -23.93 -1.63 23.66
N ALA A 79 -25.23 -1.87 23.48
CA ALA A 79 -25.90 -1.79 22.19
C ALA A 79 -26.12 -0.34 21.73
N ALA A 80 -26.76 0.48 22.56
CA ALA A 80 -27.32 1.78 22.22
C ALA A 80 -27.05 2.87 23.28
N GLY A 81 -26.12 2.65 24.20
CA GLY A 81 -25.64 3.68 25.13
C GLY A 81 -24.55 4.56 24.54
N GLN A 82 -24.08 5.52 25.33
CA GLN A 82 -22.93 6.34 24.96
C GLN A 82 -21.67 5.48 24.78
N GLY A 83 -21.03 5.58 23.62
CA GLY A 83 -19.90 4.73 23.21
C GLY A 83 -20.30 3.28 22.93
N GLY A 84 -21.60 2.98 22.83
CA GLY A 84 -22.12 1.68 22.43
C GLY A 84 -21.94 1.40 20.94
N ILE A 85 -22.39 0.22 20.52
CA ILE A 85 -22.25 -0.29 19.15
C ILE A 85 -22.83 0.69 18.13
N LEU A 86 -24.03 1.24 18.35
CA LEU A 86 -24.65 2.19 17.41
C LEU A 86 -23.80 3.46 17.20
N GLN A 87 -23.22 4.02 18.27
CA GLN A 87 -22.36 5.21 18.16
C GLN A 87 -21.02 4.88 17.51
N LYS A 88 -20.42 3.74 17.84
CA LYS A 88 -19.17 3.27 17.21
C LYS A 88 -19.35 3.04 15.71
N PHE A 89 -20.49 2.49 15.29
CA PHE A 89 -20.83 2.37 13.87
C PHE A 89 -20.92 3.74 13.19
N ASP A 90 -21.50 4.74 13.84
CA ASP A 90 -21.57 6.10 13.30
C ASP A 90 -20.19 6.72 13.11
N GLU A 91 -19.29 6.56 14.07
CA GLU A 91 -17.89 7.00 13.93
C GLU A 91 -17.14 6.29 12.80
N ILE A 92 -17.33 4.97 12.67
CA ILE A 92 -16.72 4.18 11.60
C ILE A 92 -17.27 4.65 10.26
N ASN A 93 -18.58 4.88 10.18
CA ASN A 93 -19.26 5.35 8.98
C ASN A 93 -18.79 6.74 8.55
N ASP A 94 -18.58 7.68 9.48
CA ASP A 94 -17.99 8.98 9.19
C ASP A 94 -16.60 8.84 8.57
N LEU A 95 -15.76 7.97 9.12
CA LEU A 95 -14.43 7.67 8.58
C LEU A 95 -14.49 7.04 7.19
N ALA A 96 -15.37 6.05 7.01
CA ALA A 96 -15.61 5.33 5.76
C ALA A 96 -16.28 6.17 4.66
N SER A 97 -16.69 7.41 4.97
CA SER A 97 -17.28 8.34 4.00
C SER A 97 -16.28 9.39 3.52
N LYS A 98 -15.07 9.44 4.09
CA LYS A 98 -14.04 10.40 3.72
C LYS A 98 -13.25 9.85 2.54
N GLY A 99 -13.12 10.61 1.46
CA GLY A 99 -12.42 10.16 0.24
C GLY A 99 -10.90 9.99 0.33
N ASN A 100 -10.31 9.76 1.50
CA ASN A 100 -8.87 9.49 1.64
C ASN A 100 -8.62 8.06 2.15
N PRO A 101 -7.65 7.31 1.58
CA PRO A 101 -7.39 5.91 1.95
C PRO A 101 -7.14 5.70 3.45
N GLN A 102 -6.42 6.62 4.11
CA GLN A 102 -6.09 6.49 5.54
C GLN A 102 -7.33 6.46 6.44
N SER A 103 -8.37 7.22 6.11
CA SER A 103 -9.62 7.22 6.87
C SER A 103 -10.35 5.89 6.72
N HIS A 104 -10.36 5.33 5.52
CA HIS A 104 -10.92 4.00 5.24
C HIS A 104 -10.15 2.87 5.96
N GLU A 105 -8.82 2.92 6.01
CA GLU A 105 -8.02 1.96 6.79
C GLU A 105 -8.32 2.03 8.29
N THR A 106 -8.49 3.25 8.79
CA THR A 106 -8.88 3.49 10.19
C THR A 106 -10.29 2.97 10.46
N ALA A 107 -11.22 3.18 9.53
CA ALA A 107 -12.58 2.65 9.60
C ALA A 107 -12.56 1.12 9.65
N LEU A 108 -11.79 0.47 8.76
CA LEU A 108 -11.63 -0.98 8.72
C LEU A 108 -11.10 -1.53 10.06
N THR A 109 -10.04 -0.92 10.60
CA THR A 109 -9.45 -1.31 11.89
C THR A 109 -10.44 -1.18 13.05
N LYS A 110 -11.19 -0.06 13.10
CA LYS A 110 -12.23 0.15 14.12
C LYS A 110 -13.38 -0.85 13.95
N ALA A 111 -13.78 -1.18 12.72
CA ALA A 111 -14.82 -2.17 12.43
C ALA A 111 -14.40 -3.58 12.89
N THR A 112 -13.14 -3.98 12.65
CA THR A 112 -12.62 -5.26 13.17
C THR A 112 -12.66 -5.30 14.70
N THR A 113 -12.36 -4.18 15.37
CA THR A 113 -12.43 -4.08 16.83
C THR A 113 -13.88 -4.18 17.34
N LEU A 114 -14.83 -3.59 16.61
CA LEU A 114 -16.26 -3.62 16.95
C LEU A 114 -16.84 -5.04 17.01
N LYS A 115 -16.25 -6.00 16.29
CA LYS A 115 -16.62 -7.43 16.40
C LYS A 115 -16.57 -7.93 17.84
N SER A 116 -15.60 -7.47 18.63
CA SER A 116 -15.47 -7.85 20.04
C SER A 116 -16.65 -7.37 20.89
N ASP A 117 -17.12 -6.15 20.65
CA ASP A 117 -18.29 -5.61 21.35
C ASP A 117 -19.55 -6.38 20.97
N ILE A 118 -19.70 -6.74 19.69
CA ILE A 118 -20.82 -7.54 19.19
C ILE A 118 -20.80 -8.96 19.78
N ASN A 119 -19.62 -9.59 19.88
CA ASN A 119 -19.46 -10.88 20.54
C ASN A 119 -19.77 -10.79 22.05
N THR A 120 -19.42 -9.67 22.68
CA THR A 120 -19.79 -9.40 24.08
C THR A 120 -21.30 -9.25 24.22
N LEU A 121 -21.97 -8.58 23.27
CA LEU A 121 -23.43 -8.45 23.25
C LEU A 121 -24.12 -9.81 23.11
N GLU A 122 -23.55 -10.72 22.30
CA GLU A 122 -24.03 -12.08 22.11
C GLU A 122 -23.97 -12.94 23.38
N GLY A 123 -23.09 -12.60 24.32
CA GLY A 123 -23.03 -13.24 25.64
C GLY A 123 -24.22 -12.92 26.56
N TYR A 124 -25.09 -11.95 26.19
CA TYR A 124 -26.31 -11.64 26.92
C TYR A 124 -27.51 -12.36 26.31
N GLU A 125 -28.04 -13.37 27.00
CA GLU A 125 -29.17 -14.19 26.52
C GLU A 125 -30.39 -13.35 26.11
N GLN A 126 -30.76 -12.33 26.89
CA GLN A 126 -31.86 -11.43 26.52
C GLN A 126 -31.64 -10.74 25.16
N ALA A 127 -30.42 -10.29 24.86
CA ALA A 127 -30.12 -9.64 23.59
C ALA A 127 -30.12 -10.66 22.43
N LYS A 128 -29.62 -11.87 22.69
CA LYS A 128 -29.54 -12.96 21.72
C LYS A 128 -30.92 -13.54 21.37
N GLU A 129 -31.73 -13.88 22.36
CA GLU A 129 -33.09 -14.44 22.19
C GLU A 129 -34.05 -13.46 21.50
N ASN A 130 -33.82 -12.16 21.67
CA ASN A 130 -34.58 -11.11 20.99
C ASN A 130 -33.99 -10.69 19.64
N PHE A 131 -33.03 -11.46 19.09
CA PHE A 131 -32.40 -11.22 17.80
C PHE A 131 -31.72 -9.85 17.66
N ILE A 132 -31.34 -9.19 18.76
CA ILE A 132 -30.69 -7.86 18.71
C ILE A 132 -29.25 -7.99 18.18
N THR A 133 -28.60 -9.10 18.49
CA THR A 133 -27.18 -9.35 18.18
C THR A 133 -26.89 -9.61 16.71
N ILE A 134 -27.89 -10.03 15.93
CA ILE A 134 -27.69 -10.39 14.51
C ILE A 134 -27.60 -9.17 13.60
N TYR A 135 -28.32 -8.11 13.93
CA TYR A 135 -28.34 -6.87 13.14
C TYR A 135 -26.97 -6.19 13.01
N PRO A 136 -26.21 -5.92 14.09
CA PRO A 136 -24.91 -5.29 13.95
C PRO A 136 -23.89 -6.21 13.27
N LYS A 137 -24.06 -7.54 13.32
CA LYS A 137 -23.25 -8.49 12.54
C LYS A 137 -23.49 -8.31 11.04
N MET A 138 -24.76 -8.26 10.62
CA MET A 138 -25.11 -8.04 9.22
C MET A 138 -24.64 -6.65 8.71
N ALA A 139 -24.81 -5.60 9.52
CA ALA A 139 -24.30 -4.27 9.18
C ALA A 139 -22.77 -4.25 9.02
N LEU A 140 -22.03 -4.98 9.87
CA LEU A 140 -20.58 -5.11 9.74
C LEU A 140 -20.18 -5.80 8.44
N ILE A 141 -20.87 -6.87 8.05
CA ILE A 141 -20.61 -7.58 6.79
C ILE A 141 -20.74 -6.61 5.62
N HIS A 142 -21.84 -5.86 5.53
CA HIS A 142 -22.03 -4.85 4.48
C HIS A 142 -20.94 -3.78 4.50
N LEU A 143 -20.58 -3.26 5.68
CA LEU A 143 -19.51 -2.28 5.82
C LEU A 143 -18.17 -2.82 5.32
N PHE A 144 -17.81 -4.06 5.67
CA PHE A 144 -16.58 -4.70 5.20
C PHE A 144 -16.61 -4.93 3.68
N THR A 145 -17.76 -5.33 3.11
CA THR A 145 -17.92 -5.43 1.66
C THR A 145 -17.71 -4.07 0.98
N ASP A 146 -18.32 -3.00 1.49
CA ASP A 146 -18.16 -1.64 0.94
C ASP A 146 -16.68 -1.19 0.99
N GLN A 147 -15.98 -1.47 2.10
CA GLN A 147 -14.54 -1.18 2.21
C GLN A 147 -13.72 -2.01 1.22
N GLY A 148 -14.07 -3.27 1.03
CA GLY A 148 -13.43 -4.15 0.05
C GLY A 148 -13.53 -3.60 -1.36
N VAL A 149 -14.73 -3.15 -1.76
CA VAL A 149 -14.97 -2.53 -3.07
C VAL A 149 -14.17 -1.24 -3.21
N TYR A 150 -14.20 -0.36 -2.22
CA TYR A 150 -13.43 0.89 -2.24
C TYR A 150 -11.93 0.67 -2.47
N PHE A 151 -11.30 -0.24 -1.73
CA PHE A 151 -9.88 -0.52 -1.89
C PHE A 151 -9.55 -1.25 -3.19
N GLU A 152 -10.46 -2.11 -3.69
CA GLU A 152 -10.31 -2.74 -5.01
C GLU A 152 -10.33 -1.68 -6.12
N GLU A 153 -11.27 -0.73 -6.07
CA GLU A 153 -11.34 0.40 -7.02
C GLU A 153 -10.11 1.31 -6.95
N LEU A 154 -9.60 1.61 -5.74
CA LEU A 154 -8.35 2.35 -5.60
C LEU A 154 -7.18 1.60 -6.22
N ALA A 155 -7.08 0.29 -5.99
CA ALA A 155 -6.00 -0.53 -6.52
C ALA A 155 -6.01 -0.59 -8.06
N GLU A 156 -7.20 -0.65 -8.68
CA GLU A 156 -7.36 -0.71 -10.13
C GLU A 156 -7.03 0.62 -10.84
N ASN A 157 -7.13 1.74 -10.13
CA ASN A 157 -6.85 3.08 -10.67
C ASN A 157 -5.46 3.63 -10.25
N GLU A 158 -4.71 2.87 -9.45
CA GLU A 158 -3.38 3.28 -8.97
C GLU A 158 -2.30 2.91 -10.01
N ASN A 159 -1.49 3.90 -10.39
CA ASN A 159 -0.41 3.72 -11.34
C ASN A 159 0.84 3.12 -10.68
N ASN A 160 1.07 3.44 -9.40
CA ASN A 160 2.18 2.88 -8.65
C ASN A 160 1.88 1.43 -8.24
N THR A 161 2.57 0.46 -8.84
CA THR A 161 2.29 -0.96 -8.62
C THR A 161 2.42 -1.37 -7.13
N ARG A 162 3.36 -0.78 -6.39
CA ARG A 162 3.52 -1.07 -4.95
C ARG A 162 2.30 -0.62 -4.15
N LEU A 163 1.80 0.59 -4.41
CA LEU A 163 0.59 1.11 -3.76
C LEU A 163 -0.66 0.31 -4.16
N SER A 164 -0.78 -0.04 -5.44
CA SER A 164 -1.87 -0.89 -5.95
C SER A 164 -1.90 -2.24 -5.20
N ILE A 165 -0.75 -2.89 -5.01
CA ILE A 165 -0.65 -4.13 -4.22
C ILE A 165 -1.11 -3.91 -2.77
N ASP A 166 -0.72 -2.80 -2.14
CA ASP A 166 -1.10 -2.52 -0.75
C ASP A 166 -2.60 -2.26 -0.62
N TYR A 167 -3.23 -1.54 -1.56
CA TYR A 167 -4.68 -1.40 -1.60
C TYR A 167 -5.40 -2.74 -1.81
N TYR A 168 -4.92 -3.61 -2.71
CA TYR A 168 -5.48 -4.95 -2.84
C TYR A 168 -5.36 -5.77 -1.55
N LYS A 169 -4.29 -5.61 -0.76
CA LYS A 169 -4.19 -6.27 0.56
C LYS A 169 -5.24 -5.75 1.54
N GLN A 170 -5.53 -4.44 1.55
CA GLN A 170 -6.61 -3.88 2.38
C GLN A 170 -7.98 -4.41 1.93
N ALA A 171 -8.23 -4.47 0.61
CA ALA A 171 -9.43 -5.08 0.07
C ALA A 171 -9.56 -6.55 0.49
N LEU A 172 -8.46 -7.31 0.45
CA LEU A 172 -8.41 -8.70 0.89
C LEU A 172 -8.75 -8.87 2.36
N ILE A 173 -8.25 -8.00 3.24
CA ILE A 173 -8.60 -8.00 4.66
C ILE A 173 -10.11 -7.75 4.81
N ALA A 174 -10.64 -6.72 4.14
CA ALA A 174 -12.04 -6.37 4.21
C ALA A 174 -12.96 -7.52 3.72
N TYR A 175 -12.68 -8.12 2.57
CA TYR A 175 -13.48 -9.25 2.07
C TYR A 175 -13.39 -10.50 2.95
N ARG A 176 -12.24 -10.75 3.61
CA ARG A 176 -12.13 -11.82 4.61
C ARG A 176 -13.01 -11.55 5.82
N GLU A 177 -13.02 -10.31 6.31
CA GLU A 177 -13.87 -9.89 7.43
C GLU A 177 -15.36 -9.89 7.08
N ALA A 178 -15.70 -9.65 5.81
CA ALA A 178 -17.06 -9.80 5.27
C ALA A 178 -17.48 -11.27 5.03
N GLU A 179 -16.56 -12.22 5.21
CA GLU A 179 -16.76 -13.65 4.89
C GLU A 179 -17.10 -13.91 3.40
N ASP A 180 -16.74 -12.99 2.50
CA ASP A 180 -16.90 -13.15 1.05
C ASP A 180 -15.76 -13.99 0.48
N LEU A 181 -15.96 -15.31 0.43
CA LEU A 181 -14.97 -16.27 -0.06
C LEU A 181 -14.59 -16.08 -1.53
N THR A 182 -15.55 -15.66 -2.36
CA THR A 182 -15.35 -15.48 -3.79
C THR A 182 -14.44 -14.29 -4.05
N LYS A 183 -14.78 -13.12 -3.49
CA LYS A 183 -13.94 -11.93 -3.60
C LYS A 183 -12.60 -12.10 -2.91
N THR A 184 -12.57 -12.74 -1.73
CA THR A 184 -11.32 -13.03 -1.02
C THR A 184 -10.34 -13.82 -1.89
N THR A 185 -10.80 -14.90 -2.52
CA THR A 185 -9.93 -15.75 -3.36
C THR A 185 -9.47 -15.02 -4.61
N TYR A 186 -10.37 -14.27 -5.25
CA TYR A 186 -10.05 -13.46 -6.43
C TYR A 186 -8.97 -12.41 -6.13
N VAL A 187 -9.14 -11.63 -5.07
CA VAL A 187 -8.17 -10.59 -4.69
C VAL A 187 -6.86 -11.19 -4.22
N ASP A 188 -6.88 -12.32 -3.50
CA ASP A 188 -5.66 -13.02 -3.07
C ASP A 188 -4.81 -13.48 -4.26
N LEU A 189 -5.45 -13.99 -5.33
CA LEU A 189 -4.76 -14.33 -6.58
C LEU A 189 -4.16 -13.09 -7.24
N LYS A 190 -4.92 -12.00 -7.38
CA LYS A 190 -4.41 -10.72 -7.92
C LYS A 190 -3.18 -10.22 -7.16
N VAL A 191 -3.22 -10.21 -5.82
CA VAL A 191 -2.08 -9.79 -4.98
C VAL A 191 -0.85 -10.67 -5.24
N LYS A 192 -1.04 -11.97 -5.38
CA LYS A 192 0.06 -12.92 -5.61
C LYS A 192 0.68 -12.75 -7.00
N GLU A 193 -0.14 -12.64 -8.04
CA GLU A 193 0.30 -12.45 -9.41
C GLU A 193 1.05 -11.13 -9.57
N LEU A 194 0.39 -10.01 -9.23
CA LEU A 194 0.97 -8.67 -9.33
C LEU A 194 2.22 -8.55 -8.45
N GLY A 195 2.17 -9.08 -7.22
CA GLY A 195 3.30 -9.08 -6.32
C GLY A 195 4.46 -9.93 -6.79
N SER A 196 4.22 -11.04 -7.49
CA SER A 196 5.27 -11.88 -8.06
C SER A 196 5.94 -11.20 -9.24
N GLU A 197 5.15 -10.64 -10.16
CA GLU A 197 5.65 -9.88 -11.31
C GLU A 197 6.49 -8.68 -10.84
N TYR A 198 5.94 -7.86 -9.94
CA TYR A 198 6.66 -6.72 -9.39
C TYR A 198 7.99 -7.11 -8.73
N ARG A 199 8.04 -8.19 -7.93
CA ARG A 199 9.30 -8.63 -7.31
C ARG A 199 10.33 -9.07 -8.34
N PHE A 200 9.90 -9.83 -9.35
CA PHE A 200 10.78 -10.30 -10.40
C PHE A 200 11.35 -9.12 -11.21
N ASP A 201 10.50 -8.18 -11.61
CA ASP A 201 10.92 -6.99 -12.34
C ASP A 201 11.85 -6.11 -11.49
N MET A 202 11.56 -5.91 -10.20
CA MET A 202 12.44 -5.17 -9.30
C MET A 202 13.79 -5.87 -9.06
N GLU A 203 13.84 -7.20 -9.07
CA GLU A 203 15.10 -7.95 -8.98
C GLU A 203 15.98 -7.67 -10.20
N ILE A 204 15.41 -7.73 -11.40
CA ILE A 204 16.08 -7.35 -12.65
C ILE A 204 16.54 -5.90 -12.60
N ALA A 205 15.65 -4.97 -12.22
CA ALA A 205 15.98 -3.56 -12.14
C ALA A 205 17.12 -3.30 -11.15
N ASN A 206 17.18 -3.98 -10.01
CA ASN A 206 18.26 -3.81 -9.03
C ASN A 206 19.61 -4.32 -9.57
N GLU A 207 19.63 -5.48 -10.25
CA GLU A 207 20.85 -6.00 -10.87
C GLU A 207 21.35 -5.08 -12.00
N SER A 208 20.44 -4.68 -12.89
CA SER A 208 20.75 -3.75 -13.99
C SER A 208 21.17 -2.38 -13.46
N LEU A 209 20.54 -1.85 -12.41
CA LEU A 209 20.91 -0.57 -11.82
C LEU A 209 22.34 -0.59 -11.30
N TYR A 210 22.72 -1.64 -10.56
CA TYR A 210 24.08 -1.80 -10.05
C TYR A 210 25.13 -1.82 -11.18
N LEU A 211 24.86 -2.59 -12.25
CA LEU A 211 25.74 -2.64 -13.42
C LEU A 211 25.76 -1.31 -14.20
N GLY A 212 24.60 -0.67 -14.31
CA GLY A 212 24.37 0.60 -14.98
C GLY A 212 25.15 1.73 -14.31
N GLU A 213 25.01 1.88 -13.00
CA GLU A 213 25.72 2.88 -12.18
C GLU A 213 27.24 2.65 -12.19
N ALA A 214 27.70 1.40 -12.04
CA ALA A 214 29.14 1.11 -12.07
C ALA A 214 29.78 1.48 -13.43
N ASN A 215 29.06 1.27 -14.53
CA ASN A 215 29.51 1.66 -15.87
C ASN A 215 29.30 3.16 -16.15
N PHE A 216 28.29 3.78 -15.56
CA PHE A 216 28.11 5.24 -15.57
C PHE A 216 29.36 5.92 -15.00
N GLU A 217 29.81 5.51 -13.82
CA GLU A 217 31.02 6.05 -13.18
C GLU A 217 32.29 5.81 -14.00
N ARG A 218 32.41 4.65 -14.66
CA ARG A 218 33.54 4.37 -15.57
C ARG A 218 33.52 5.29 -16.79
N THR A 219 32.34 5.57 -17.33
CA THR A 219 32.14 6.52 -18.43
C THR A 219 32.63 7.91 -18.02
N MET A 220 32.15 8.42 -16.87
CA MET A 220 32.56 9.72 -16.33
C MET A 220 34.07 9.78 -16.06
N ARG A 221 34.67 8.68 -15.56
CA ARG A 221 36.13 8.60 -15.38
C ARG A 221 36.90 8.60 -16.69
N GLY A 222 36.37 7.96 -17.73
CA GLY A 222 36.95 8.00 -19.07
C GLY A 222 36.96 9.42 -19.61
N LEU A 223 35.86 10.15 -19.42
CA LEU A 223 35.72 11.53 -19.86
C LEU A 223 36.65 12.48 -19.11
N ASN A 224 36.68 12.38 -17.77
CA ASN A 224 37.56 13.20 -16.92
C ASN A 224 39.05 12.92 -17.14
N ASN A 225 39.41 11.72 -17.65
CA ASN A 225 40.79 11.34 -17.97
C ASN A 225 41.00 11.18 -19.48
N SER A 226 40.40 12.08 -20.26
CA SER A 226 40.41 12.06 -21.73
C SER A 226 41.80 12.17 -22.38
N THR A 227 42.85 12.48 -21.62
CA THR A 227 44.25 12.51 -22.09
C THR A 227 44.84 11.11 -22.34
N SER A 228 44.18 10.05 -21.87
CA SER A 228 44.57 8.65 -22.07
C SER A 228 43.62 7.97 -23.05
N LEU A 229 44.13 7.54 -24.21
CA LEU A 229 43.34 6.80 -25.21
C LEU A 229 42.66 5.56 -24.61
N ILE A 230 43.35 4.84 -23.73
CA ILE A 230 42.82 3.64 -23.06
C ILE A 230 41.61 4.02 -22.20
N SER A 231 41.70 5.15 -21.50
CA SER A 231 40.62 5.66 -20.64
C SER A 231 39.42 6.11 -21.49
N VAL A 232 39.66 6.74 -22.64
CA VAL A 232 38.61 7.12 -23.59
C VAL A 232 37.89 5.89 -24.14
N VAL A 233 38.63 4.89 -24.65
CA VAL A 233 38.04 3.66 -25.19
C VAL A 233 37.27 2.88 -24.12
N ALA A 234 37.82 2.76 -22.91
CA ALA A 234 37.11 2.14 -21.79
C ALA A 234 35.83 2.90 -21.43
N GLY A 235 35.89 4.24 -21.45
CA GLY A 235 34.73 5.10 -21.23
C GLY A 235 33.62 4.86 -22.26
N ILE A 236 33.95 4.78 -23.56
CA ILE A 236 32.98 4.51 -24.64
C ILE A 236 32.27 3.16 -24.43
N LEU A 237 33.05 2.09 -24.16
CA LEU A 237 32.50 0.76 -23.95
C LEU A 237 31.61 0.70 -22.70
N SER A 238 32.03 1.38 -21.63
CA SER A 238 31.22 1.53 -20.43
C SER A 238 29.96 2.35 -20.67
N ALA A 239 30.00 3.41 -21.48
CA ALA A 239 28.84 4.25 -21.76
C ALA A 239 27.73 3.43 -22.40
N ARG A 240 28.07 2.66 -23.44
CA ARG A 240 27.11 1.76 -24.12
C ARG A 240 26.51 0.71 -23.17
N THR A 241 27.32 0.19 -22.25
CA THR A 241 26.84 -0.78 -21.26
C THR A 241 25.93 -0.11 -20.24
N SER A 242 26.30 1.08 -19.77
CA SER A 242 25.51 1.88 -18.84
C SER A 242 24.16 2.25 -19.45
N GLU A 243 24.14 2.75 -20.69
CA GLU A 243 22.92 3.09 -21.43
C GLU A 243 21.98 1.89 -21.54
N ARG A 244 22.49 0.71 -21.94
CA ARG A 244 21.68 -0.51 -22.05
C ARG A 244 21.04 -0.89 -20.70
N GLU A 245 21.84 -0.95 -19.64
CA GLU A 245 21.34 -1.39 -18.33
C GLU A 245 20.40 -0.35 -17.71
N LEU A 246 20.72 0.94 -17.78
CA LEU A 246 19.86 2.01 -17.27
C LEU A 246 18.55 2.11 -18.07
N THR A 247 18.54 1.80 -19.37
CA THR A 247 17.30 1.72 -20.17
C THR A 247 16.38 0.62 -19.64
N THR A 248 16.93 -0.56 -19.33
CA THR A 248 16.15 -1.65 -18.69
C THR A 248 15.54 -1.18 -17.38
N VAL A 249 16.31 -0.50 -16.52
CA VAL A 249 15.81 0.03 -15.25
C VAL A 249 14.71 1.06 -15.48
N TYR A 250 14.90 1.98 -16.41
CA TYR A 250 13.94 3.02 -16.75
C TYR A 250 12.60 2.41 -17.20
N GLU A 251 12.63 1.46 -18.13
CA GLU A 251 11.43 0.78 -18.64
C GLU A 251 10.66 0.08 -17.51
N ILE A 252 11.38 -0.59 -16.60
CA ILE A 252 10.77 -1.27 -15.45
C ILE A 252 10.17 -0.25 -14.46
N TYR A 253 10.87 0.83 -14.14
CA TYR A 253 10.36 1.87 -13.23
C TYR A 253 9.15 2.60 -13.83
N VAL A 254 9.16 2.91 -15.13
CA VAL A 254 8.00 3.48 -15.83
C VAL A 254 6.82 2.52 -15.81
N LYS A 255 7.04 1.23 -16.12
CA LYS A 255 6.01 0.18 -16.07
C LYS A 255 5.30 0.15 -14.71
N HIS A 256 6.03 0.37 -13.63
CA HIS A 256 5.49 0.30 -12.27
C HIS A 256 5.12 1.64 -11.64
N GLY A 257 5.19 2.76 -12.39
CA GLY A 257 4.90 4.09 -11.86
C GLY A 257 5.83 4.50 -10.71
N ASP A 258 7.09 4.05 -10.75
CA ASP A 258 8.11 4.41 -9.75
C ASP A 258 8.70 5.79 -10.07
N GLU A 259 8.76 6.66 -9.06
CA GLU A 259 9.26 8.03 -9.17
C GLU A 259 10.74 8.09 -9.57
N GLN A 260 11.51 7.04 -9.28
CA GLN A 260 12.93 6.95 -9.63
C GLN A 260 13.17 6.87 -11.13
N ALA A 261 12.15 6.58 -11.96
CA ALA A 261 12.26 6.62 -13.41
C ALA A 261 12.83 7.96 -13.91
N SER A 262 12.43 9.08 -13.30
CA SER A 262 12.92 10.42 -13.65
C SER A 262 14.43 10.57 -13.44
N ARG A 263 14.97 10.05 -12.35
CA ARG A 263 16.41 10.06 -12.06
C ARG A 263 17.18 9.20 -13.07
N ILE A 264 16.64 8.05 -13.46
CA ILE A 264 17.29 7.17 -14.44
C ILE A 264 17.31 7.81 -15.83
N ASP A 265 16.25 8.54 -16.20
CA ASP A 265 16.18 9.32 -17.44
C ASP A 265 17.28 10.39 -17.49
N GLU A 266 17.48 11.14 -16.41
CA GLU A 266 18.57 12.13 -16.30
C GLU A 266 19.96 11.47 -16.45
N MET A 267 20.15 10.28 -15.86
CA MET A 267 21.39 9.52 -16.02
C MET A 267 21.59 9.05 -17.46
N LEU A 268 20.53 8.60 -18.14
CA LEU A 268 20.60 8.19 -19.55
C LEU A 268 21.01 9.35 -20.46
N VAL A 269 20.42 10.54 -20.27
CA VAL A 269 20.82 11.76 -20.99
C VAL A 269 22.31 12.05 -20.77
N THR A 270 22.75 12.00 -19.51
CA THR A 270 24.15 12.28 -19.14
C THR A 270 25.12 11.26 -19.76
N VAL A 271 24.76 9.98 -19.82
CA VAL A 271 25.57 8.94 -20.49
C VAL A 271 25.64 9.16 -22.00
N GLY A 272 24.52 9.53 -22.62
CA GLY A 272 24.46 9.81 -24.06
C GLY A 272 25.36 10.98 -24.46
N ASP A 273 25.33 12.06 -23.69
CA ASP A 273 26.19 13.23 -23.91
C ASP A 273 27.67 12.86 -23.73
N ALA A 274 28.01 12.15 -22.65
CA ALA A 274 29.38 11.73 -22.39
C ALA A 274 29.90 10.72 -23.42
N HIS A 275 29.05 9.80 -23.92
CA HIS A 275 29.42 8.89 -24.99
C HIS A 275 29.79 9.65 -26.26
N THR A 276 28.98 10.65 -26.64
CA THR A 276 29.23 11.49 -27.82
C THR A 276 30.56 12.23 -27.70
N GLU A 277 30.81 12.88 -26.55
CA GLU A 277 32.05 13.61 -26.31
C GLU A 277 33.29 12.68 -26.33
N LEU A 278 33.18 11.49 -25.73
CA LEU A 278 34.24 10.49 -25.75
C LEU A 278 34.55 9.99 -27.18
N VAL A 279 33.52 9.80 -28.01
CA VAL A 279 33.70 9.42 -29.42
C VAL A 279 34.41 10.52 -30.19
N ASP A 280 34.07 11.80 -29.97
CA ASP A 280 34.75 12.92 -30.61
C ASP A 280 36.23 12.98 -30.22
N ILE A 281 36.55 12.80 -28.93
CA ILE A 281 37.94 12.71 -28.46
C ILE A 281 38.67 11.53 -29.12
N PHE A 282 38.02 10.36 -29.22
CA PHE A 282 38.58 9.19 -29.88
C PHE A 282 38.89 9.45 -31.36
N LEU A 283 38.02 10.17 -32.08
CA LEU A 283 38.23 10.53 -33.48
C LEU A 283 39.44 11.48 -33.64
N ILE A 284 39.66 12.39 -32.69
CA ILE A 284 40.87 13.23 -32.67
C ILE A 284 42.13 12.36 -32.54
N TYR A 285 42.14 11.41 -31.61
CA TYR A 285 43.24 10.45 -31.48
C TYR A 285 43.47 9.67 -32.77
N ALA A 286 42.41 9.13 -33.38
CA ALA A 286 42.49 8.37 -34.62
C ALA A 286 43.09 9.21 -35.76
N ALA A 287 42.70 10.49 -35.87
CA ALA A 287 43.26 11.41 -36.86
C ALA A 287 44.77 11.67 -36.62
N VAL A 288 45.19 11.89 -35.38
CA VAL A 288 46.61 12.09 -35.03
C VAL A 288 47.44 10.84 -35.33
N PHE A 289 46.98 9.66 -34.90
CA PHE A 289 47.68 8.40 -35.18
C PHE A 289 47.72 8.09 -36.68
N GLY A 290 46.63 8.36 -37.41
CA GLY A 290 46.58 8.20 -38.86
C GLY A 290 47.59 9.11 -39.57
N ALA A 291 47.68 10.38 -39.19
CA ALA A 291 48.65 11.31 -39.74
C ALA A 291 50.10 10.86 -39.46
N LEU A 292 50.40 10.45 -38.23
CA LEU A 292 51.71 9.90 -37.86
C LEU A 292 52.06 8.66 -38.67
N PHE A 293 51.10 7.74 -38.84
CA PHE A 293 51.29 6.53 -39.63
C PHE A 293 51.61 6.85 -41.10
N ILE A 294 50.89 7.79 -41.70
CA ILE A 294 51.15 8.27 -43.07
C ILE A 294 52.57 8.85 -43.17
N VAL A 295 53.00 9.67 -42.22
CA VAL A 295 54.36 10.24 -42.21
C VAL A 295 55.41 9.13 -42.13
N ILE A 296 55.25 8.15 -41.24
CA ILE A 296 56.16 7.01 -41.12
C ILE A 296 56.22 6.21 -42.43
N LEU A 297 55.06 5.97 -43.05
CA LEU A 297 54.94 5.23 -44.29
C LEU A 297 55.63 5.96 -45.46
N VAL A 298 55.47 7.29 -45.58
CA VAL A 298 56.17 8.11 -46.57
C VAL A 298 57.69 8.07 -46.35
N VAL A 299 58.16 8.15 -45.10
CA VAL A 299 59.59 8.05 -44.79
C VAL A 299 60.14 6.65 -45.13
N ALA A 300 59.40 5.58 -44.81
CA ALA A 300 59.79 4.23 -45.14
C ALA A 300 59.86 4.00 -46.66
N LEU A 301 58.81 4.42 -47.39
CA LEU A 301 58.75 4.32 -48.84
C LEU A 301 59.86 5.14 -49.51
N SER A 302 60.10 6.38 -49.10
CA SER A 302 61.19 7.19 -49.65
C SER A 302 62.57 6.56 -49.41
N ARG A 303 62.79 5.90 -48.26
CA ARG A 303 64.02 5.13 -48.02
C ARG A 303 64.13 3.91 -48.94
N LEU A 304 63.03 3.18 -49.16
CA LEU A 304 63.00 2.05 -50.08
C LEU A 304 63.23 2.47 -51.54
N PHE A 305 62.61 3.58 -51.98
CA PHE A 305 62.85 4.16 -53.30
C PHE A 305 64.30 4.62 -53.48
N ARG A 306 64.88 5.28 -52.47
CA ARG A 306 66.30 5.66 -52.51
C ARG A 306 67.23 4.44 -52.57
N TRP A 307 66.89 3.37 -51.86
CA TRP A 307 67.69 2.14 -51.87
C TRP A 307 67.59 1.42 -53.22
N THR A 308 66.39 1.27 -53.78
CA THR A 308 66.18 0.66 -55.10
C THR A 308 66.90 1.44 -56.19
N HIS A 309 66.83 2.77 -56.18
CA HIS A 309 67.55 3.60 -57.15
C HIS A 309 69.07 3.50 -57.01
N ALA A 310 69.59 3.43 -55.77
CA ALA A 310 71.02 3.18 -55.54
C ALA A 310 71.46 1.79 -56.04
N VAL A 311 70.60 0.78 -55.93
CA VAL A 311 70.86 -0.56 -56.49
C VAL A 311 70.85 -0.52 -58.02
N GLU A 312 69.87 0.14 -58.64
CA GLU A 312 69.81 0.34 -60.10
C GLU A 312 71.05 1.08 -60.63
N ASP A 313 71.50 2.15 -59.97
CA ASP A 313 72.72 2.89 -60.31
C ASP A 313 73.98 2.02 -60.21
N THR A 314 74.05 1.12 -59.22
CA THR A 314 75.18 0.17 -59.11
C THR A 314 75.16 -0.92 -60.18
N VAL A 315 73.99 -1.32 -60.67
CA VAL A 315 73.87 -2.31 -61.76
C VAL A 315 74.25 -1.68 -63.11
N LEU A 316 73.81 -0.46 -63.38
CA LEU A 316 74.23 0.32 -64.56
C LEU A 316 75.74 0.62 -64.54
N GLY A 317 76.31 0.91 -63.37
CA GLY A 317 77.75 1.09 -63.21
C GLY A 317 78.57 -0.17 -63.53
N ASN A 318 78.02 -1.36 -63.28
CA ASN A 318 78.63 -2.63 -63.67
C ASN A 318 78.45 -2.96 -65.16
N GLU A 319 77.37 -2.50 -65.81
CA GLU A 319 77.18 -2.67 -67.26
C GLU A 319 78.05 -1.74 -68.12
N VAL A 320 78.51 -0.60 -67.60
CA VAL A 320 79.37 0.36 -68.32
C VAL A 320 80.86 0.05 -68.19
N ILE A 321 81.26 -0.76 -67.20
CA ILE A 321 82.66 -1.14 -66.93
C ILE A 321 82.95 -2.59 -67.40
N GLY A 322 81.93 -3.35 -67.82
CA GLY A 322 82.04 -4.69 -68.41
C GLY A 322 82.38 -4.70 -69.89
#